data_AF-A0A6F8ZZ22-F1
#
_entry.id   AF-A0A6F8ZZ22-F1
#
_cell.length_a   1.000
_cell.length_b   1.000
_cell.length_c   1.000
_cell.angle_alpha   90.00
_cell.angle_beta   90.00
_cell.angle_gamma   90.00
#
_symmetry.space_group_name_H-M   'P 1'
#
loop_
_entity.id
_entity.type
_entity.pdbx_description
1 polymer ?
#
loop_
_entity_poly.entity_id
_entity_poly.type
_entity_poly.pdbx_seq_one_letter_code
_entity_poly.pdbx_strand_id
1 'polypeptide(L)' 'MKIQFAPTNLPLSRRLQTASVLQWVFSFLGLGECLSATVLVLYACWWFVDWETPSKGGNRVHFLSNLRVWDYMRDYFPVK' A
#
# COMPACT_ATOMS: atom_id res chain seq x y z
N MET A 1 -19.29 -19.17 21.09
CA MET A 1 -19.26 -18.79 19.66
C MET A 1 -18.27 -19.71 18.95
N LYS A 2 -18.71 -20.53 17.98
CA LYS A 2 -17.79 -21.38 17.20
C LYS A 2 -17.26 -20.55 16.03
N ILE A 3 -15.96 -20.30 16.02
CA ILE A 3 -15.28 -19.66 14.90
C ILE A 3 -15.33 -20.67 13.73
N GLN A 4 -16.11 -20.36 12.70
CA GLN A 4 -16.12 -21.15 11.47
C GLN A 4 -14.99 -20.64 10.58
N PHE A 5 -13.93 -21.43 10.48
CA PHE A 5 -12.82 -21.13 9.58
C PHE A 5 -13.25 -21.34 8.13
N ALA A 6 -12.66 -20.55 7.24
CA ALA A 6 -12.95 -20.61 5.82
C ALA A 6 -12.61 -22.01 5.27
N PRO A 7 -13.48 -22.61 4.44
CA PRO A 7 -13.26 -23.96 3.92
C PRO A 7 -12.00 -24.04 3.05
N THR A 8 -11.27 -25.16 3.12
CA THR A 8 -9.99 -25.33 2.41
C THR A 8 -10.14 -25.24 0.88
N ASN A 9 -11.32 -25.56 0.34
CA ASN A 9 -11.64 -25.55 -1.10
C ASN A 9 -12.00 -24.17 -1.69
N LEU A 10 -11.42 -23.09 -1.17
CA LEU A 10 -11.59 -21.75 -1.73
C LEU A 10 -10.71 -21.53 -2.98
N PRO A 11 -11.24 -20.88 -4.04
CA PRO A 11 -10.48 -20.56 -5.23
C PRO A 11 -9.28 -19.65 -4.90
N LEU A 12 -8.14 -19.88 -5.56
CA LEU A 12 -6.88 -19.15 -5.32
C LEU A 12 -7.03 -17.64 -5.46
N SER A 13 -7.92 -17.16 -6.33
CA SER A 13 -8.23 -15.74 -6.50
C SER A 13 -8.66 -15.07 -5.19
N ARG A 14 -9.51 -15.73 -4.38
CA ARG A 14 -9.95 -15.20 -3.09
C ARG A 14 -8.81 -15.10 -2.08
N ARG A 15 -7.87 -16.05 -2.11
CA ARG A 15 -6.69 -16.03 -1.22
C ARG A 15 -5.75 -14.88 -1.57
N LEU A 16 -5.54 -14.64 -2.87
CA LEU A 16 -4.70 -13.53 -3.34
C LEU A 16 -5.31 -12.17 -3.00
N GLN A 17 -6.64 -12.04 -3.09
CA GLN A 17 -7.34 -10.83 -2.66
C GLN A 17 -7.12 -10.57 -1.16
N THR A 18 -7.37 -11.55 -0.28
CA THR A 18 -7.11 -11.40 1.16
C THR A 18 -5.63 -11.12 1.44
N ALA A 19 -4.71 -11.80 0.76
CA ALA A 19 -3.28 -11.58 0.91
C ALA A 19 -2.85 -10.17 0.49
N SER A 20 -3.42 -9.61 -0.58
CA SER A 20 -3.13 -8.24 -1.02
C SER A 20 -3.58 -7.20 0.01
N VAL A 21 -4.76 -7.36 0.61
CA VAL A 21 -5.27 -6.47 1.65
C VAL A 21 -4.45 -6.60 2.92
N LEU A 22 -4.11 -7.83 3.31
CA LEU A 22 -3.30 -8.10 4.48
C LEU A 22 -1.88 -7.52 4.31
N GLN A 23 -1.25 -7.74 3.15
CA GLN A 23 0.02 -7.11 2.78
C GLN A 23 -0.08 -5.58 2.89
N TRP A 24 -1.16 -4.97 2.40
CA TRP A 24 -1.36 -3.52 2.44
C TRP A 24 -1.45 -2.99 3.87
N VAL A 25 -2.24 -3.64 4.73
CA VAL A 25 -2.37 -3.28 6.16
C VAL A 25 -1.03 -3.40 6.89
N PHE A 26 -0.32 -4.52 6.70
CA PHE A 26 0.99 -4.72 7.31
C PHE A 26 2.05 -3.77 6.75
N SER A 27 1.92 -3.35 5.49
CA SER A 27 2.81 -2.33 4.92
C SER A 27 2.65 -1.02 5.67
N PHE A 28 1.44 -0.55 5.94
CA PHE A 28 1.25 0.67 6.73
C PHE A 28 1.75 0.55 8.17
N LEU A 29 1.49 -0.58 8.83
CA LEU A 29 1.93 -0.81 10.21
C LEU A 29 3.46 -0.90 10.31
N GLY A 30 4.12 -1.60 9.39
CA GLY A 30 5.57 -1.77 9.39
C GLY A 30 6.33 -0.55 8.86
N LEU A 31 5.84 0.08 7.79
CA LEU A 31 6.46 1.27 7.21
C LEU A 31 6.23 2.51 8.09
N GLY A 32 5.09 2.63 8.76
CA GLY A 32 4.77 3.80 9.59
C GLY A 32 5.74 3.99 10.76
N GLU A 33 6.07 2.92 11.47
CA GLU A 33 6.97 2.96 12.62
C GLU A 33 8.44 3.10 12.17
N CYS A 34 8.85 2.32 11.18
CA CYS A 34 10.27 2.19 10.81
C CYS A 34 10.77 3.31 9.90
N LEU A 35 9.90 3.85 9.03
CA LEU A 35 10.29 4.89 8.10
C LEU A 35 10.05 6.31 8.63
N SER A 36 9.26 6.51 9.67
CA SER A 36 8.92 7.84 10.18
C SER A 36 10.16 8.69 10.48
N ALA A 37 11.10 8.17 11.27
CA ALA A 37 12.29 8.91 11.69
C ALA A 37 13.26 9.17 10.51
N THR A 38 13.55 8.13 9.73
CA THR A 38 14.52 8.22 8.61
C THR A 38 14.00 9.08 7.47
N VAL A 39 12.69 8.99 7.17
CA VAL A 39 12.04 9.81 6.14
C VAL A 39 11.99 11.26 6.57
N LEU A 40 11.78 11.57 7.85
CA LEU A 40 11.75 12.96 8.32
C LEU A 40 13.10 13.67 8.12
N VAL A 41 14.20 12.98 8.42
CA VAL A 41 15.56 13.51 8.26
C VAL A 41 15.91 13.65 6.77
N LEU A 42 15.65 12.62 5.96
CA LEU A 42 15.86 12.67 4.51
C LEU A 42 15.03 13.78 3.85
N TYR A 43 13.77 13.93 4.27
CA TYR A 43 12.87 14.95 3.77
C TYR A 43 13.34 16.35 4.15
N ALA A 44 13.80 16.57 5.38
CA ALA A 44 14.37 17.85 5.82
C ALA A 44 15.64 18.22 5.02
N CYS A 45 16.53 17.25 4.77
CA CYS A 45 17.71 17.44 3.92
C CYS A 45 17.33 17.76 2.47
N TRP A 46 16.39 17.00 1.89
CA TRP A 46 15.93 17.24 0.51
C TRP A 46 15.25 18.60 0.38
N TRP A 47 14.38 18.97 1.33
CA TRP A 47 13.70 20.26 1.36
C TRP A 47 14.67 21.44 1.45
N PHE A 48 15.76 21.31 2.21
CA PHE A 48 16.81 22.34 2.28
C PHE A 48 17.54 22.53 0.95
N VAL A 49 17.76 21.44 0.21
CA VAL A 49 18.47 21.47 -1.08
C VAL A 49 17.55 21.88 -2.24
N ASP A 50 16.28 21.50 -2.20
CA ASP A 50 15.34 21.55 -3.32
C ASP A 50 14.03 22.29 -2.99
N TRP A 51 14.17 23.52 -2.49
CA TRP A 51 13.07 24.37 -2.00
C TRP A 51 12.02 24.74 -3.08
N GLU A 52 12.41 24.77 -4.36
CA GLU A 52 11.57 25.25 -5.47
C GLU A 52 10.75 24.15 -6.17
N THR A 53 11.06 22.88 -5.90
CA THR A 53 10.39 21.73 -6.52
C THR A 53 8.93 21.47 -6.10
N PRO A 54 8.45 21.85 -4.89
CA PRO A 54 7.03 21.71 -4.52
C PRO A 54 6.08 22.46 -5.48
N SER A 55 6.57 23.53 -6.11
CA SER A 55 5.82 24.41 -7.01
C SER A 55 5.53 23.78 -8.38
N LYS A 56 6.20 22.68 -8.74
CA LYS A 56 6.14 22.06 -10.09
C LYS A 56 5.08 20.97 -10.25
N GLY A 57 4.33 20.67 -9.18
CA GLY A 57 3.29 19.64 -9.19
C GLY A 57 3.85 18.21 -9.15
N GLY A 58 3.05 17.28 -8.62
CA GLY A 58 3.48 15.89 -8.43
C GLY A 58 3.52 15.09 -9.74
N ASN A 59 4.66 14.46 -10.03
CA ASN A 59 4.79 13.50 -11.12
C ASN A 59 4.07 12.19 -10.76
N ARG A 60 3.06 11.80 -11.55
CA ARG A 60 2.42 10.49 -11.37
C ARG A 60 3.41 9.40 -11.76
N VAL A 61 3.68 8.50 -10.82
CA VAL A 61 4.51 7.32 -11.08
C VAL A 61 3.62 6.24 -11.70
N HIS A 62 3.59 6.21 -13.04
CA HIS A 62 2.76 5.27 -13.81
C HIS A 62 3.02 3.80 -13.47
N PHE A 63 4.27 3.46 -13.15
CA PHE A 63 4.67 2.11 -12.74
C PHE A 63 3.93 1.66 -11.48
N LEU A 64 3.90 2.50 -10.43
CA LEU A 64 3.22 2.19 -9.18
C LEU A 64 1.71 2.11 -9.39
N SER A 65 1.13 2.96 -10.25
CA SER A 65 -0.32 2.91 -10.53
C SER A 65 -0.76 1.69 -11.35
N ASN A 66 0.13 1.04 -12.09
CA ASN A 66 -0.19 -0.11 -12.95
C ASN A 66 0.06 -1.49 -12.29
N LEU A 67 0.37 -1.52 -10.99
CA LEU A 67 0.63 -2.80 -10.30
C LEU A 67 -0.64 -3.63 -10.16
N ARG A 68 -0.53 -4.92 -10.52
CA ARG A 68 -1.62 -5.91 -10.43
C ARG A 68 -2.15 -6.13 -9.00
N VAL A 69 -1.38 -5.74 -7.98
CA VAL A 69 -1.80 -5.78 -6.57
C VAL A 69 -3.04 -4.89 -6.34
N TRP A 70 -3.15 -3.78 -7.07
CA TRP A 70 -4.28 -2.86 -6.98
C TRP A 70 -5.56 -3.46 -7.57
N ASP A 71 -5.45 -4.32 -8.58
CA ASP A 71 -6.60 -5.05 -9.12
C ASP A 71 -7.15 -6.02 -8.07
N TYR A 72 -6.29 -6.78 -7.38
CA TYR A 72 -6.72 -7.68 -6.32
C TYR A 72 -7.32 -6.94 -5.12
N MET A 73 -6.76 -5.78 -4.76
CA MET A 73 -7.28 -4.95 -3.68
C MET A 73 -8.65 -4.35 -4.04
N ARG A 74 -8.84 -3.90 -5.29
CA ARG A 74 -10.12 -3.40 -5.82
C ARG A 74 -11.19 -4.49 -5.84
N ASP A 75 -10.84 -5.68 -6.31
CA ASP A 75 -11.79 -6.79 -6.42
C ASP A 75 -12.20 -7.36 -5.04
N TYR A 76 -11.39 -7.13 -4.00
CA TYR A 76 -11.73 -7.52 -2.62
C TYR A 76 -12.83 -6.64 -2.02
N PHE A 77 -12.75 -5.32 -2.22
CA PHE A 77 -13.76 -4.35 -1.79
C PHE A 77 -14.56 -3.89 -3.00
N PRO A 78 -15.61 -4.62 -3.41
CA PRO A 78 -16.45 -4.19 -4.52
C PRO A 78 -17.16 -2.88 -4.14
N VAL A 79 -16.56 -1.76 -4.54
CA VAL A 79 -17.18 -0.43 -4.48
C VAL A 79 -18.23 -0.41 -5.60
N LYS A 80 -19.50 -0.37 -5.22
CA LYS A 80 -20.63 -0.17 -6.13
C LYS A 80 -20.81 1.31 -6.45
#